data_AF-A0A167K6G4-F1
#
_entry.id   AF-A0A167K6G4-F1
#
_cell.length_a   1.000
_cell.length_b   1.000
_cell.length_c   1.000
_cell.angle_alpha   90.00
_cell.angle_beta   90.00
_cell.angle_gamma   90.00
#
_symmetry.space_group_name_H-M   'P 1'
#
loop_
_entity.id
_entity.type
_entity.pdbx_description
1 polymer ?
#
loop_
_entity_poly.entity_id
_entity_poly.type
_entity_poly.pdbx_seq_one_letter_code
_entity_poly.pdbx_strand_id
1 'polypeptide(L)'
;MNEFARKRSKFDAVSKNIRLGIRSLFKTINRVTCPCCGYPTLAERGQYDICELCNWEDDGQDDEDSHTVFGGPNGGYSLDMARTNFVKYGSMYSPENDTRITGDSVERAALKVQLVEIFDNLLSENDANLSSIWKAVLKLEKALDRELTRSIKEYEKSLK
;
A
#
# COMPACT_ATOMS: atom_id res chain seq x y z
N MET A 1 15.33 -2.41 17.24
CA MET A 1 14.30 -2.15 16.20
C MET A 1 14.79 -1.03 15.32
N ASN A 2 14.87 -1.23 14.00
CA ASN A 2 15.29 -0.19 13.06
C ASN A 2 14.17 0.86 12.86
N GLU A 3 14.48 1.96 12.16
CA GLU A 3 13.51 3.04 11.93
C GLU A 3 12.25 2.58 11.19
N PHE A 4 12.42 1.69 10.20
CA PHE A 4 11.32 1.14 9.42
C PHE A 4 10.35 0.32 10.29
N ALA A 5 10.87 -0.60 11.10
CA ALA A 5 10.09 -1.41 12.02
C ALA A 5 9.39 -0.52 13.09
N ARG A 6 10.03 0.56 13.54
CA ARG A 6 9.40 1.56 14.43
C ARG A 6 8.25 2.29 13.73
N LYS A 7 8.41 2.67 12.46
CA LYS A 7 7.35 3.31 11.64
C LYS A 7 6.16 2.36 11.50
N ARG A 8 6.41 1.09 11.16
CA ARG A 8 5.38 0.04 11.08
C ARG A 8 4.60 -0.12 12.37
N SER A 9 5.31 -0.27 13.50
CA SER A 9 4.68 -0.42 14.82
C SER A 9 3.79 0.76 15.19
N LYS A 10 4.21 2.01 14.87
CA LYS A 10 3.37 3.19 15.10
C LYS A 10 2.09 3.16 14.27
N PHE A 11 2.20 2.82 12.98
CA PHE A 11 1.03 2.70 12.12
C PHE A 11 0.07 1.61 12.58
N ASP A 12 0.57 0.43 12.93
CA ASP A 12 -0.28 -0.67 13.40
C ASP A 12 -1.06 -0.31 14.68
N ALA A 13 -0.54 0.63 15.49
CA ALA A 13 -1.22 1.13 16.68
C ALA A 13 -2.38 2.09 16.34
N VAL A 14 -2.24 2.93 15.30
CA VAL A 14 -3.22 3.97 14.93
C VAL A 14 -4.16 3.57 13.78
N SER A 15 -4.04 2.33 13.30
CA SER A 15 -4.78 1.81 12.12
C SER A 15 -5.79 0.72 12.47
N LYS A 16 -6.05 0.51 13.77
CA LYS A 16 -6.96 -0.53 14.27
C LYS A 16 -8.15 0.09 14.97
N ASN A 17 -9.28 -0.60 14.90
CA ASN A 17 -10.52 -0.26 15.58
C ASN A 17 -11.09 1.13 15.24
N ILE A 18 -10.83 1.65 14.03
CA ILE A 18 -11.25 3.00 13.65
C ILE A 18 -12.74 3.01 13.29
N ARG A 19 -13.53 3.79 14.04
CA ARG A 19 -14.97 3.95 13.81
C ARG A 19 -15.24 5.11 12.85
N LEU A 20 -15.85 4.83 11.70
CA LEU A 20 -16.13 5.86 10.68
C LEU A 20 -17.41 6.69 10.95
N GLY A 21 -18.23 6.32 11.93
CA GLY A 21 -19.38 7.10 12.40
C GLY A 21 -20.72 6.35 12.46
N ILE A 22 -21.74 7.04 12.96
CA ILE A 22 -23.01 6.46 13.46
C ILE A 22 -23.93 5.90 12.35
N ARG A 23 -23.79 6.35 11.10
CA ARG A 23 -24.54 5.78 9.95
C ARG A 23 -23.93 4.48 9.41
N SER A 24 -22.74 4.12 9.90
CA SER A 24 -21.93 2.97 9.50
C SER A 24 -21.78 2.04 10.71
N LEU A 25 -22.91 1.64 11.31
CA LEU A 25 -22.99 0.94 12.59
C LEU A 25 -22.10 -0.30 12.74
N PHE A 26 -21.47 -0.81 11.67
CA PHE A 26 -20.61 -2.00 11.72
C PHE A 26 -19.30 -1.93 10.91
N LYS A 27 -18.93 -0.80 10.28
CA LYS A 27 -17.65 -0.72 9.54
C LYS A 27 -16.55 -0.10 10.40
N THR A 28 -15.93 -0.95 11.19
CA THR A 28 -14.65 -0.67 11.84
C THR A 28 -13.54 -0.89 10.83
N ILE A 29 -12.61 0.06 10.69
CA ILE A 29 -11.40 -0.15 9.90
C ILE A 29 -10.33 -0.77 10.78
N ASN A 30 -9.80 -1.88 10.28
CA ASN A 30 -8.58 -2.50 10.74
C ASN A 30 -7.66 -2.65 9.54
N ARG A 31 -6.49 -2.03 9.64
CA ARG A 31 -5.43 -2.14 8.65
C ARG A 31 -4.13 -2.50 9.35
N VAL A 32 -3.28 -3.20 8.62
CA VAL A 32 -1.94 -3.58 9.05
C VAL A 32 -0.93 -3.11 8.02
N THR A 33 0.30 -2.88 8.48
CA THR A 33 1.36 -2.38 7.63
C THR A 33 1.83 -3.41 6.60
N CYS A 34 2.01 -2.95 5.36
CA CYS A 34 2.69 -3.72 4.32
C CYS A 34 4.17 -3.92 4.70
N PRO A 35 4.73 -5.14 4.57
CA PRO A 35 6.13 -5.41 4.93
C PRO A 35 7.13 -4.69 4.01
N CYS A 36 6.70 -4.31 2.80
CA CYS A 36 7.53 -3.61 1.82
C CYS A 36 7.53 -2.09 2.06
N CYS A 37 6.39 -1.41 1.95
CA CYS A 37 6.37 0.06 2.07
C CYS A 37 6.20 0.59 3.50
N GLY A 38 5.75 -0.26 4.43
CA GLY A 38 5.55 0.10 5.84
C GLY A 38 4.30 0.93 6.12
N TYR A 39 3.44 1.21 5.14
CA TYR A 39 2.17 1.92 5.30
C TYR A 39 1.00 0.95 5.53
N PRO A 40 -0.08 1.37 6.25
CA PRO A 40 -1.19 0.51 6.66
C PRO A 40 -2.21 0.28 5.53
N THR A 41 -1.79 -0.42 4.48
CA THR A 41 -2.60 -0.66 3.27
C THR A 41 -3.30 -2.03 3.25
N LEU A 42 -2.86 -2.98 4.08
CA LEU A 42 -3.34 -4.37 4.04
C LEU A 42 -4.51 -4.57 5.01
N ALA A 43 -5.44 -5.46 4.67
CA ALA A 43 -6.51 -5.84 5.59
C ALA A 43 -5.98 -6.78 6.69
N GLU A 44 -5.13 -7.73 6.31
CA GLU A 44 -4.52 -8.74 7.18
C GLU A 44 -3.13 -9.14 6.64
N ARG A 45 -2.29 -9.73 7.49
CA ARG A 45 -0.96 -10.21 7.09
C ARG A 45 -1.01 -11.63 6.52
N GLY A 46 -0.20 -11.88 5.49
CA GLY A 46 -0.01 -13.19 4.87
C GLY A 46 -1.24 -13.73 4.15
N GLN A 47 -2.13 -12.85 3.67
CA GLN A 47 -3.37 -13.22 2.98
C GLN A 47 -3.31 -12.96 1.47
N TYR A 48 -2.12 -12.80 0.90
CA TYR A 48 -1.89 -12.56 -0.53
C TYR A 48 -2.55 -11.25 -1.04
N ASP A 49 -2.82 -10.31 -0.13
CA ASP A 49 -3.27 -8.96 -0.50
C ASP A 49 -2.13 -8.24 -1.22
N ILE A 50 -2.44 -7.59 -2.35
CA ILE A 50 -1.49 -6.75 -3.07
C ILE A 50 -1.58 -5.32 -2.54
N CYS A 51 -0.45 -4.78 -2.05
CA CYS A 51 -0.38 -3.40 -1.59
C CYS A 51 -0.64 -2.43 -2.75
N GLU A 52 -1.65 -1.58 -2.62
CA GLU A 52 -2.00 -0.60 -3.66
C GLU A 52 -0.93 0.48 -3.87
N LEU A 53 -0.10 0.75 -2.86
CA LEU A 53 1.00 1.71 -2.93
C LEU A 53 2.21 1.11 -3.64
N CYS A 54 2.76 0.03 -3.10
CA CYS A 54 4.03 -0.51 -3.58
C CYS A 54 3.92 -1.70 -4.51
N ASN A 55 2.74 -2.30 -4.68
CA ASN A 55 2.50 -3.48 -5.52
C ASN A 55 3.13 -4.81 -5.03
N TRP A 56 3.67 -4.85 -3.82
CA TRP A 56 4.07 -6.09 -3.16
C TRP A 56 2.85 -6.93 -2.79
N GLU A 57 2.86 -8.22 -3.12
CA GLU A 57 1.90 -9.21 -2.63
C GLU A 57 2.36 -9.71 -1.25
N ASP A 58 1.50 -9.63 -0.24
CA ASP A 58 1.82 -10.11 1.10
C ASP A 58 1.63 -11.63 1.20
N ASP A 59 2.62 -12.35 0.67
CA ASP A 59 2.79 -13.81 0.68
C ASP A 59 3.24 -14.38 2.05
N GLY A 60 3.34 -13.52 3.07
CA GLY A 60 3.77 -13.88 4.42
C GLY A 60 5.23 -13.57 4.71
N GLN A 61 6.02 -13.17 3.71
CA GLN A 61 7.42 -12.74 3.91
C GLN A 61 7.51 -11.48 4.79
N ASP A 62 8.52 -11.42 5.67
CA ASP A 62 8.76 -10.29 6.58
C ASP A 62 10.26 -10.11 6.90
N ASP A 63 10.58 -9.46 8.03
CA ASP A 63 11.95 -9.09 8.41
C ASP A 63 12.93 -10.27 8.55
N GLU A 64 12.46 -11.45 8.95
CA GLU A 64 13.33 -12.61 9.22
C GLU A 64 13.84 -13.27 7.95
N ASP A 65 13.08 -13.17 6.86
CA ASP A 65 13.35 -13.79 5.57
C ASP A 65 13.47 -12.76 4.44
N SER A 66 13.63 -11.48 4.76
CA SER A 66 13.57 -10.35 3.81
C SER A 66 14.58 -10.39 2.66
N HIS A 67 15.70 -11.07 2.87
CA HIS A 67 16.76 -11.26 1.87
C HIS A 67 16.44 -12.35 0.85
N THR A 68 15.50 -13.25 1.16
CA THR A 68 15.15 -14.39 0.31
C THR A 68 14.24 -13.94 -0.83
N VAL A 69 14.38 -14.56 -2.01
CA VAL A 69 13.43 -14.37 -3.12
C VAL A 69 12.44 -15.52 -3.08
N PHE A 70 11.17 -15.24 -2.78
CA PHE A 70 10.11 -16.26 -2.76
C PHE A 70 9.57 -16.57 -4.16
N GLY A 71 9.73 -15.64 -5.11
CA GLY A 71 9.22 -15.81 -6.47
C GLY A 71 7.75 -15.39 -6.59
N GLY A 72 6.98 -16.15 -7.37
CA GLY A 72 5.55 -15.93 -7.51
C GLY A 72 5.20 -14.56 -8.08
N PRO A 73 4.09 -13.93 -7.62
CA PRO A 73 3.69 -12.59 -8.05
C PRO A 73 4.69 -11.48 -7.72
N ASN A 74 5.56 -11.68 -6.71
CA ASN A 74 6.66 -10.77 -6.37
C ASN A 74 7.88 -10.95 -7.29
N GLY A 75 7.88 -11.98 -8.15
CA GLY A 75 8.88 -12.20 -9.20
C GLY A 75 10.29 -12.40 -8.64
N GLY A 76 11.28 -11.82 -9.32
CA GLY A 76 12.69 -11.93 -8.92
C GLY A 76 13.10 -11.05 -7.73
N TYR A 77 12.14 -10.40 -7.05
CA TYR A 77 12.43 -9.48 -5.97
C TYR A 77 12.39 -10.16 -4.60
N SER A 78 13.41 -9.89 -3.78
CA SER A 78 13.33 -10.07 -2.33
C SER A 78 12.68 -8.85 -1.71
N LEU A 79 12.18 -9.00 -0.48
CA LEU A 79 11.55 -7.91 0.24
C LEU A 79 12.49 -6.70 0.45
N ASP A 80 13.80 -6.92 0.65
CA ASP A 80 14.74 -5.80 0.78
C ASP A 80 14.99 -5.03 -0.51
N MET A 81 14.98 -5.73 -1.64
CA MET A 81 15.02 -5.06 -2.94
C MET A 81 13.74 -4.26 -3.16
N ALA A 82 12.58 -4.83 -2.83
CA ALA A 82 11.29 -4.17 -2.93
C ALA A 82 11.20 -2.92 -2.03
N ARG A 83 11.69 -2.99 -0.78
CA ARG A 83 11.81 -1.84 0.14
C ARG A 83 12.67 -0.72 -0.47
N THR A 84 13.82 -1.09 -1.00
CA THR A 84 14.74 -0.14 -1.65
C THR A 84 14.10 0.51 -2.87
N ASN A 85 13.43 -0.29 -3.70
CA ASN A 85 12.72 0.18 -4.89
C ASN A 85 11.57 1.11 -4.52
N PHE A 86 10.81 0.81 -3.46
CA PHE A 86 9.70 1.66 -3.06
C PHE A 86 10.18 3.07 -2.68
N VAL A 87 11.28 3.17 -1.93
CA VAL A 87 11.89 4.47 -1.58
C VAL A 87 12.34 5.23 -2.84
N LYS A 88 12.87 4.53 -3.84
CA LYS A 88 13.44 5.17 -5.04
C LYS A 88 12.41 5.47 -6.13
N TYR A 89 11.39 4.63 -6.27
CA TYR A 89 10.49 4.59 -7.43
C TYR A 89 9.00 4.61 -7.07
N GLY A 90 8.65 4.54 -5.78
CA GLY A 90 7.24 4.47 -5.35
C GLY A 90 6.55 3.14 -5.65
N SER A 91 7.30 2.10 -6.03
CA SER A 91 6.81 0.74 -6.23
C SER A 91 7.88 -0.29 -5.86
N MET A 92 7.51 -1.56 -5.68
CA MET A 92 8.45 -2.66 -5.44
C MET A 92 9.33 -2.96 -6.67
N TYR A 93 8.92 -2.48 -7.84
CA TYR A 93 9.60 -2.72 -9.11
C TYR A 93 10.68 -1.68 -9.37
N SER A 94 11.80 -2.14 -9.92
CA SER A 94 12.76 -1.26 -10.59
C SER A 94 12.27 -0.97 -12.02
N PRO A 95 12.59 0.21 -12.60
CA PRO A 95 12.27 0.51 -14.01
C PRO A 95 12.82 -0.51 -15.00
N GLU A 96 13.94 -1.16 -14.66
CA GLU A 96 14.61 -2.15 -15.50
C GLU A 96 13.90 -3.52 -15.49
N ASN A 97 13.09 -3.80 -14.47
CA ASN A 97 12.40 -5.07 -14.30
C ASN A 97 11.03 -4.86 -13.64
N ASP A 98 10.18 -4.04 -14.27
CA ASP A 98 8.77 -3.88 -13.92
C ASP A 98 7.94 -4.85 -14.76
N THR A 99 7.33 -5.84 -14.11
CA THR A 99 6.56 -6.89 -14.78
C THR A 99 5.08 -6.55 -14.92
N ARG A 100 4.66 -5.34 -14.51
CA ARG A 100 3.28 -4.88 -14.65
C ARG A 100 2.97 -4.52 -16.10
N ILE A 101 1.73 -4.76 -16.51
CA ILE A 101 1.28 -4.51 -17.89
C ILE A 101 1.29 -3.01 -18.23
N THR A 102 0.74 -2.16 -17.36
CA THR A 102 0.55 -0.72 -17.63
C THR A 102 1.39 0.19 -16.74
N GLY A 103 2.16 -0.36 -15.79
CA GLY A 103 2.87 0.42 -14.78
C GLY A 103 1.94 1.36 -13.99
N ASP A 104 2.46 2.50 -13.54
CA ASP A 104 1.64 3.59 -12.99
C ASP A 104 1.49 4.72 -14.03
N SER A 105 0.25 5.16 -14.27
CA SER A 105 -0.01 6.39 -15.01
C SER A 105 0.45 7.61 -14.18
N VAL A 106 0.59 8.76 -14.84
CA VAL A 106 0.89 10.04 -14.15
C VAL A 106 -0.16 10.34 -13.06
N GLU A 107 -1.44 10.07 -13.36
CA GLU A 107 -2.54 10.25 -12.41
C GLU A 107 -2.42 9.29 -11.22
N ARG A 108 -2.14 8.00 -11.49
CA ARG A 108 -1.98 7.00 -10.43
C ARG A 108 -0.78 7.31 -9.53
N ALA A 109 0.33 7.74 -10.11
CA ALA A 109 1.50 8.18 -9.35
C ALA A 109 1.17 9.36 -8.43
N ALA A 110 0.43 10.36 -8.93
CA ALA A 110 0.01 11.51 -8.13
C ALA A 110 -0.96 11.14 -6.99
N LEU A 111 -1.86 10.18 -7.22
CA LEU A 111 -2.76 9.65 -6.19
C LEU A 111 -1.99 8.88 -5.10
N LYS A 112 -0.97 8.10 -5.48
CA LYS A 112 -0.10 7.40 -4.52
C LYS A 112 0.67 8.39 -3.62
N VAL A 113 1.18 9.48 -4.19
CA VAL A 113 1.85 10.55 -3.43
C VAL A 113 0.90 11.16 -2.40
N GLN A 114 -0.33 11.52 -2.80
CA GLN A 114 -1.33 12.04 -1.87
C GLN A 114 -1.67 11.03 -0.76
N LEU A 115 -1.74 9.74 -1.08
CA LEU A 115 -2.02 8.70 -0.08
C LEU A 115 -0.89 8.56 0.93
N VAL A 116 0.37 8.63 0.47
CA VAL A 116 1.56 8.66 1.33
C VAL A 116 1.54 9.87 2.27
N GLU A 117 1.25 11.07 1.75
CA GLU A 117 1.16 12.29 2.56
C GLU A 117 0.08 12.19 3.64
N ILE A 118 -1.09 11.64 3.31
CA ILE A 118 -2.16 11.41 4.29
C ILE A 118 -1.71 10.42 5.37
N PHE A 119 -1.01 9.35 5.00
CA PHE A 119 -0.49 8.42 6.00
C PHE A 119 0.60 9.04 6.87
N ASP A 120 1.53 9.81 6.32
CA ASP A 120 2.56 10.44 7.15
C ASP A 120 1.94 11.42 8.16
N ASN A 121 0.88 12.15 7.76
CA ASN A 121 0.10 12.99 8.67
C ASN A 121 -0.65 12.18 9.75
N LEU A 122 -1.07 10.94 9.47
CA LEU A 122 -1.76 10.07 10.44
C LEU A 122 -0.93 9.87 11.71
N LEU A 123 0.41 9.85 11.62
CA LEU A 123 1.29 9.67 12.77
C LEU A 123 1.45 10.92 13.66
N SER A 124 1.04 12.10 13.17
CA SER A 124 1.11 13.37 13.89
C SER A 124 -0.22 13.82 14.50
N GLU A 125 -1.31 13.10 14.22
CA GLU A 125 -2.67 13.52 14.54
C GLU A 125 -3.21 12.88 15.82
N ASN A 126 -4.21 13.49 16.43
CA ASN A 126 -4.88 12.95 17.61
C ASN A 126 -6.06 12.02 17.25
N ASP A 127 -6.51 11.24 18.23
CA ASP A 127 -7.58 10.24 18.06
C ASP A 127 -8.89 10.83 17.50
N ALA A 128 -9.19 12.10 17.77
CA ALA A 128 -10.41 12.75 17.31
C ALA A 128 -10.43 12.95 15.78
N ASN A 129 -9.26 13.02 15.14
CA ASN A 129 -9.13 13.25 13.70
C ASN A 129 -9.02 11.95 12.88
N LEU A 130 -8.69 10.81 13.50
CA LEU A 130 -8.44 9.54 12.80
C LEU A 130 -9.59 9.12 11.88
N SER A 131 -10.85 9.26 12.33
CA SER A 131 -12.04 8.90 11.53
C SER A 131 -12.13 9.70 10.22
N SER A 132 -11.78 10.99 10.27
CA SER A 132 -11.79 11.86 9.10
C SER A 132 -10.66 11.50 8.13
N ILE A 133 -9.46 11.29 8.67
CA ILE A 133 -8.28 10.89 7.90
C ILE A 133 -8.53 9.57 7.19
N TRP A 134 -9.05 8.56 7.89
CA TRP A 134 -9.37 7.26 7.27
C TRP A 134 -10.47 7.35 6.21
N LYS A 135 -11.43 8.28 6.30
CA LYS A 135 -12.36 8.53 5.18
C LYS A 135 -11.65 9.10 3.95
N ALA A 136 -10.65 9.96 4.15
CA ALA A 136 -9.85 10.50 3.06
C ALA A 136 -8.98 9.41 2.43
N VAL A 137 -8.34 8.56 3.24
CA VAL A 137 -7.63 7.35 2.78
C VAL A 137 -8.53 6.52 1.89
N LEU A 138 -9.68 6.05 2.38
CA LEU A 138 -10.62 5.20 1.62
C LEU A 138 -11.10 5.86 0.31
N LYS A 139 -11.17 7.19 0.26
CA LYS A 139 -11.51 7.93 -0.97
C LYS A 139 -10.38 7.87 -1.99
N LEU A 140 -9.12 7.99 -1.55
CA LEU A 140 -7.94 7.85 -2.41
C LEU A 140 -7.75 6.41 -2.89
N GLU A 141 -7.90 5.40 -2.01
CA GLU A 141 -7.86 3.98 -2.40
C GLU A 141 -8.86 3.70 -3.54
N LYS A 142 -10.09 4.21 -3.41
CA LYS A 142 -11.12 4.09 -4.45
C LYS A 142 -10.76 4.82 -5.75
N ALA A 143 -10.02 5.93 -5.68
CA ALA A 143 -9.55 6.64 -6.86
C ALA A 143 -8.44 5.86 -7.57
N LEU A 144 -7.50 5.29 -6.81
CA LEU A 144 -6.44 4.41 -7.33
C LEU A 144 -7.02 3.19 -8.07
N ASP A 145 -8.02 2.52 -7.48
CA ASP A 145 -8.70 1.38 -8.09
C ASP A 145 -9.38 1.74 -9.43
N ARG A 146 -10.09 2.87 -9.46
CA ARG A 146 -10.72 3.38 -10.67
C ARG A 146 -9.71 3.67 -11.76
N GLU A 147 -8.59 4.28 -11.39
CA GLU A 147 -7.54 4.65 -12.34
C GLU A 147 -6.83 3.42 -12.91
N LEU A 148 -6.52 2.44 -12.06
CA LEU A 148 -6.00 1.15 -12.52
C LEU A 148 -6.97 0.48 -13.50
N THR A 149 -8.25 0.41 -13.13
CA THR A 149 -9.30 -0.17 -13.98
C THR A 149 -9.40 0.54 -15.33
N ARG A 150 -9.27 1.88 -15.34
CA ARG A 150 -9.26 2.68 -16.57
C ARG A 150 -8.05 2.34 -17.43
N SER A 151 -6.85 2.36 -16.85
CA SER A 151 -5.60 2.07 -17.54
C SER A 151 -5.57 0.67 -18.16
N ILE A 152 -6.06 -0.35 -17.45
CA ILE A 152 -6.18 -1.71 -17.98
C ILE A 152 -7.11 -1.74 -19.20
N LYS A 153 -8.28 -1.11 -19.13
CA LYS A 153 -9.23 -1.06 -20.26
C LYS A 153 -8.66 -0.34 -21.48
N GLU A 154 -7.89 0.72 -21.27
CA GLU A 154 -7.20 1.45 -22.34
C GLU A 154 -6.15 0.57 -23.01
N TYR A 155 -5.37 -0.17 -22.23
CA TYR A 155 -4.41 -1.14 -22.75
C TYR A 155 -5.10 -2.27 -23.53
N GLU A 156 -6.15 -2.89 -22.98
CA GLU A 156 -6.93 -3.93 -23.65
C GLU A 156 -7.51 -3.45 -24.99
N LYS A 157 -7.95 -2.19 -25.06
CA LYS A 157 -8.44 -1.59 -26.30
C LYS A 157 -7.31 -1.38 -27.31
N SER A 158 -6.09 -1.09 -26.87
CA SER A 158 -4.92 -0.90 -27.75
C SER A 158 -4.44 -2.19 -28.43
N LEU A 159 -4.83 -3.35 -27.89
CA LEU A 159 -4.52 -4.67 -28.47
C LEU A 159 -5.50 -5.09 -29.58
N LYS A 160 -6.61 -4.36 -29.75
CA LYS A 160 -7.64 -4.62 -30.77
C LYS A 160 -7.42 -3.74 -32.00
#